data_AF-A0A447XDN0-F1
#
_entry.id   AF-A0A447XDN0-F1
#
_cell.length_a   1.000
_cell.length_b   1.000
_cell.length_c   1.000
_cell.angle_alpha   90.00
_cell.angle_beta   90.00
_cell.angle_gamma   90.00
#
_symmetry.space_group_name_H-M   'P 1'
#
loop_
_entity.id
_entity.type
_entity.pdbx_description
1 polymer ?
#
loop_
_entity_poly.entity_id
_entity_poly.type
_entity_poly.pdbx_seq_one_letter_code
_entity_poly.pdbx_strand_id
1 'polypeptide(L)'
;MGKALLSQAIHNESERAAGPYIAVNCELYGDAALAEEFIGGDRTDNENGRLSRLELAHGGTLFLEKIEYLAVELQSALLQVIKQGVITRLDARRLIPIDVKVIATTTADLAMLVEQIVLVASCITRCMHLKLPSRLCVCGVAAFRRW
;
A
#
# COMPACT_ATOMS: atom_id res chain seq x y z
N MET A 1 9.73 5.76 -16.01
CA MET A 1 11.02 5.39 -15.38
C MET A 1 11.45 6.27 -14.18
N GLY A 2 10.88 7.47 -13.95
CA GLY A 2 11.29 8.33 -12.81
C GLY A 2 10.44 8.26 -11.52
N LYS A 3 9.32 7.53 -11.51
CA LYS A 3 8.36 7.58 -10.39
C LYS A 3 8.88 6.89 -9.12
N ALA A 4 9.60 5.77 -9.27
CA ALA A 4 10.20 5.05 -8.16
C ALA A 4 11.32 5.84 -7.46
N LEU A 5 12.11 6.60 -8.21
CA LEU A 5 13.14 7.48 -7.64
C LEU A 5 12.51 8.63 -6.84
N LEU A 6 11.41 9.17 -7.34
CA LEU A 6 10.68 10.22 -6.64
C LEU A 6 10.00 9.70 -5.37
N SER A 7 9.36 8.52 -5.40
CA SER A 7 8.78 7.92 -4.19
C SER A 7 9.84 7.60 -3.15
N GLN A 8 11.02 7.16 -3.57
CA GLN A 8 12.16 6.97 -2.68
C GLN A 8 12.60 8.30 -2.05
N ALA A 9 12.71 9.38 -2.84
CA ALA A 9 13.03 10.71 -2.31
C ALA A 9 11.98 11.19 -1.28
N ILE A 10 10.69 10.97 -1.56
CA ILE A 10 9.60 11.28 -0.63
C ILE A 10 9.69 10.46 0.67
N HIS A 11 10.15 9.22 0.61
CA HIS A 11 10.39 8.40 1.79
C HIS A 11 11.59 8.91 2.59
N ASN A 12 12.72 9.18 1.92
CA ASN A 12 13.95 9.67 2.52
C ASN A 12 13.78 11.03 3.23
N GLU A 13 12.87 11.89 2.75
CA GLU A 13 12.55 13.19 3.35
C GLU A 13 11.42 13.12 4.41
N SER A 14 10.88 11.93 4.67
CA SER A 14 9.79 11.78 5.63
C SER A 14 10.28 11.40 7.03
N GLU A 15 9.42 11.60 8.03
CA GLU A 15 9.66 11.11 9.41
C GLU A 15 9.89 9.59 9.49
N ARG A 16 9.55 8.84 8.43
CA ARG A 16 9.73 7.39 8.31
C ARG A 16 10.96 6.98 7.51
N ALA A 17 11.89 7.90 7.23
CA ALA A 17 13.09 7.63 6.43
C ALA A 17 14.01 6.56 7.04
N ALA A 18 13.95 6.35 8.36
CA ALA A 18 14.68 5.28 9.05
C ALA A 18 13.98 3.90 8.95
N GLY A 19 12.70 3.89 8.53
CA GLY A 19 11.91 2.68 8.36
C GLY A 19 12.10 2.03 6.98
N PRO A 20 11.49 0.86 6.76
CA PRO A 20 11.61 0.15 5.49
C PRO A 20 10.94 0.88 4.33
N TYR A 21 11.53 0.79 3.14
CA TYR A 21 10.87 1.16 1.89
C TYR A 21 10.63 -0.10 1.07
N ILE A 22 9.36 -0.45 0.88
CA ILE A 22 8.95 -1.65 0.14
C ILE A 22 8.27 -1.20 -1.15
N ALA A 23 8.86 -1.52 -2.30
CA ALA A 23 8.27 -1.28 -3.61
C ALA A 23 7.61 -2.55 -4.16
N VAL A 24 6.40 -2.39 -4.69
CA VAL A 24 5.58 -3.48 -5.24
C VAL A 24 5.03 -3.03 -6.59
N ASN A 25 5.30 -3.83 -7.63
CA ASN A 25 4.60 -3.68 -8.91
C ASN A 25 3.29 -4.48 -8.85
N CYS A 26 2.15 -3.80 -8.91
CA CYS A 26 0.83 -4.41 -8.74
C CYS A 26 0.44 -5.30 -9.93
N GLU A 27 1.10 -5.18 -11.09
CA GLU A 27 0.87 -6.08 -12.23
C GLU A 27 1.16 -7.55 -11.90
N LEU A 28 2.06 -7.81 -10.93
CA LEU A 28 2.34 -9.17 -10.46
C LEU A 28 1.21 -9.75 -9.59
N TYR A 29 0.34 -8.88 -9.06
CA TYR A 29 -0.73 -9.22 -8.11
C TYR A 29 -2.12 -9.02 -8.72
N GLY A 30 -2.23 -9.09 -10.05
CA GLY A 30 -3.51 -9.01 -10.75
C GLY A 30 -4.34 -10.28 -10.70
N ASP A 31 -3.71 -11.41 -10.35
CA ASP A 31 -4.38 -12.62 -9.92
C ASP A 31 -4.04 -12.86 -8.44
N ALA A 32 -5.02 -13.33 -7.66
CA ALA A 32 -4.88 -13.57 -6.22
C ALA A 32 -3.87 -14.69 -5.88
N ALA A 33 -3.25 -15.33 -6.87
CA ALA A 33 -2.20 -16.34 -6.71
C ALA A 33 -1.02 -15.87 -5.84
N LEU A 34 -0.68 -14.58 -5.85
CA LEU A 34 0.39 -14.00 -5.00
C LEU A 34 -0.15 -13.26 -3.77
N ALA A 35 -1.41 -13.49 -3.40
CA ALA A 35 -2.02 -12.82 -2.25
C ALA A 35 -1.34 -13.19 -0.92
N GLU A 36 -0.85 -14.43 -0.78
CA GLU A 36 -0.07 -14.85 0.39
C GLU A 36 1.25 -14.08 0.53
N GLU A 37 1.91 -13.71 -0.56
CA GLU A 37 3.13 -12.89 -0.49
C GLU A 37 2.81 -11.44 -0.09
N PHE A 38 1.67 -10.91 -0.54
CA PHE A 38 1.27 -9.52 -0.30
C PHE A 38 0.72 -9.31 1.12
N ILE A 39 -0.22 -10.17 1.55
CA ILE A 39 -0.96 -10.07 2.82
C ILE A 39 -0.37 -11.00 3.90
N GLY A 40 0.14 -12.16 3.52
CA GLY A 40 0.58 -13.21 4.44
C GLY A 40 -0.48 -14.32 4.57
N GLY A 41 -0.03 -15.57 4.72
CA GLY A 41 -0.90 -16.74 4.93
C GLY A 41 -0.82 -17.31 6.36
N ASP A 42 -1.86 -18.02 6.80
CA ASP A 42 -2.00 -18.58 8.16
C ASP A 42 -0.81 -19.46 8.59
N ARG A 43 -0.20 -20.21 7.65
CA ARG A 43 0.91 -21.14 7.93
C ARG A 43 2.26 -20.48 8.20
N THR A 44 2.33 -19.15 8.21
CA THR A 44 3.56 -18.39 8.54
C THR A 44 3.71 -18.10 10.05
N ASP A 45 2.92 -18.75 10.91
CA ASP A 45 2.98 -18.60 12.38
C ASP A 45 4.11 -19.40 13.06
N ASN A 46 4.95 -20.09 12.28
CA ASN A 46 6.20 -20.66 12.82
C ASN A 46 7.26 -19.56 12.85
N GLU A 47 8.19 -19.59 13.81
CA GLU A 47 9.27 -18.61 14.02
C GLU A 47 10.20 -18.36 12.80
N ASN A 48 9.97 -19.08 11.68
CA ASN A 48 10.63 -18.97 10.37
C ASN A 48 9.67 -18.59 9.22
N GLY A 49 8.45 -18.12 9.50
CA GLY A 49 7.46 -17.70 8.51
C GLY A 49 7.94 -16.47 7.73
N ARG A 50 7.74 -16.48 6.41
CA ARG A 50 8.06 -15.31 5.57
C ARG A 50 7.05 -14.21 5.84
N LEU A 51 7.53 -13.07 6.31
CA LEU A 51 6.72 -11.86 6.44
C LEU A 51 6.15 -11.45 5.08
N SER A 52 4.91 -10.97 5.10
CA SER A 52 4.27 -10.43 3.90
C SER A 52 4.87 -9.07 3.51
N ARG A 53 4.63 -8.63 2.27
CA ARG A 53 5.07 -7.30 1.81
C ARG A 53 4.51 -6.17 2.68
N LEU A 54 3.26 -6.30 3.14
CA LEU A 54 2.63 -5.32 4.01
C LEU A 54 3.27 -5.29 5.40
N GLU A 55 3.57 -6.46 5.95
CA GLU A 55 4.27 -6.57 7.24
C GLU A 55 5.70 -6.03 7.17
N LEU A 56 6.42 -6.31 6.08
CA LEU A 56 7.77 -5.78 5.83
C LEU A 56 7.79 -4.26 5.69
N ALA A 57 6.68 -3.63 5.30
CA ALA A 57 6.57 -2.19 5.16
C ALA A 57 6.16 -1.48 6.47
N HIS A 58 5.90 -2.23 7.55
CA HIS A 58 5.54 -1.68 8.84
C HIS A 58 6.62 -0.70 9.37
N GLY A 59 6.17 0.44 9.89
CA GLY A 59 7.03 1.54 10.36
C GLY A 59 7.64 2.38 9.24
N GLY A 60 7.34 2.08 7.97
CA GLY A 60 7.98 2.67 6.81
C GLY A 60 7.01 3.13 5.73
N THR A 61 7.42 2.92 4.47
CA THR A 61 6.65 3.30 3.28
C THR A 61 6.47 2.11 2.34
N LEU A 62 5.22 1.91 1.90
CA LEU A 62 4.85 0.99 0.83
C LEU A 62 4.61 1.77 -0.45
N PHE A 63 5.38 1.48 -1.49
CA PHE A 63 5.20 2.02 -2.82
C PHE A 63 4.49 1.00 -3.72
N LEU A 64 3.35 1.39 -4.28
CA LEU A 64 2.51 0.59 -5.17
C LEU A 64 2.57 1.18 -6.58
N GLU A 65 3.23 0.48 -7.50
CA GLU A 65 3.26 0.86 -8.91
C GLU A 65 2.08 0.26 -9.67
N LYS A 66 1.38 1.10 -10.45
CA LYS A 66 0.21 0.74 -11.25
C LYS A 66 -0.90 0.04 -10.45
N ILE A 67 -1.38 0.72 -9.40
CA ILE A 67 -2.37 0.18 -8.45
C ILE A 67 -3.66 -0.34 -9.11
N GLU A 68 -3.99 0.13 -10.32
CA GLU A 68 -5.13 -0.33 -11.12
C GLU A 68 -5.11 -1.83 -11.45
N TYR A 69 -3.94 -2.49 -11.40
CA TYR A 69 -3.82 -3.92 -11.67
C TYR A 69 -3.98 -4.78 -10.43
N LEU A 70 -4.12 -4.21 -9.23
CA LEU A 70 -4.23 -5.00 -8.01
C LEU A 70 -5.56 -5.76 -7.99
N ALA A 71 -5.57 -7.05 -7.63
CA ALA A 71 -6.80 -7.83 -7.47
C ALA A 71 -7.74 -7.22 -6.40
N VAL A 72 -9.06 -7.38 -6.57
CA VAL A 72 -10.10 -6.75 -5.73
C VAL A 72 -9.99 -7.15 -4.25
N GLU A 73 -9.60 -8.38 -3.99
CA GLU A 73 -9.36 -8.93 -2.66
C GLU A 73 -8.20 -8.19 -1.97
N LEU A 74 -7.12 -7.93 -2.69
CA LEU A 74 -5.96 -7.20 -2.19
C LEU A 74 -6.26 -5.71 -2.00
N GLN A 75 -7.10 -5.13 -2.85
CA GLN A 75 -7.57 -3.74 -2.69
C GLN A 75 -8.37 -3.59 -1.39
N SER A 76 -9.21 -4.58 -1.07
CA SER A 76 -9.99 -4.62 0.16
C SER A 76 -9.09 -4.72 1.40
N ALA A 77 -8.05 -5.56 1.35
CA ALA A 77 -7.05 -5.65 2.42
C ALA A 77 -6.26 -4.34 2.60
N LEU A 78 -5.83 -3.72 1.50
CA LEU A 78 -5.14 -2.43 1.54
C LEU A 78 -6.02 -1.33 2.15
N LEU A 79 -7.31 -1.31 1.81
CA LEU A 79 -8.29 -0.39 2.40
C LEU A 79 -8.42 -0.60 3.92
N GLN A 80 -8.41 -1.85 4.39
CA GLN A 80 -8.42 -2.18 5.82
C GLN A 80 -7.18 -1.62 6.52
N VAL A 81 -5.99 -1.81 5.93
CA VAL A 81 -4.74 -1.26 6.48
C VAL A 81 -4.79 0.27 6.55
N ILE A 82 -5.25 0.94 5.49
CA ILE A 82 -5.31 2.41 5.45
C ILE A 82 -6.33 2.97 6.47
N LYS A 83 -7.49 2.32 6.61
CA LYS A 83 -8.56 2.81 7.50
C LYS A 83 -8.36 2.45 8.96
N GLN A 84 -7.88 1.23 9.23
CA GLN A 84 -7.88 0.64 10.56
C GLN A 84 -6.47 0.44 11.12
N GLY A 85 -5.43 0.53 10.29
CA GLY A 85 -4.05 0.25 10.70
C GLY A 85 -3.83 -1.21 11.08
N VAL A 86 -4.64 -2.12 10.53
CA VAL A 86 -4.52 -3.56 10.77
C VAL A 86 -4.69 -4.34 9.47
N ILE A 87 -4.10 -5.52 9.43
CA ILE A 87 -4.32 -6.51 8.38
C ILE A 87 -4.80 -7.82 9.00
N THR A 88 -5.58 -8.58 8.23
CA THR A 88 -5.90 -9.97 8.52
C THR A 88 -5.16 -10.84 7.49
N ARG A 89 -4.31 -11.78 7.93
CA ARG A 89 -3.68 -12.75 7.02
C ARG A 89 -4.75 -13.65 6.38
N LEU A 90 -4.45 -14.22 5.22
CA LEU A 90 -5.32 -15.18 4.55
C LEU A 90 -5.54 -16.39 5.46
N ASP A 91 -6.81 -16.75 5.66
CA ASP A 91 -7.29 -17.82 6.53
C ASP A 91 -6.92 -17.71 8.02
N ALA A 92 -6.23 -16.64 8.42
CA ALA A 92 -5.88 -16.39 9.80
C ALA A 92 -7.00 -15.67 10.54
N ARG A 93 -7.14 -15.97 11.84
CA ARG A 93 -8.09 -15.28 12.72
C ARG A 93 -7.48 -14.07 13.45
N ARG A 94 -6.20 -13.81 13.23
CA ARG A 94 -5.43 -12.81 13.97
C ARG A 94 -5.33 -11.51 13.18
N LEU A 95 -5.63 -10.40 13.87
CA LEU A 95 -5.35 -9.05 13.39
C LEU A 95 -3.89 -8.69 13.71
N ILE A 96 -3.19 -8.16 12.72
CA ILE A 96 -1.81 -7.72 12.85
C ILE A 96 -1.79 -6.20 12.67
N PRO A 97 -1.30 -5.43 13.66
CA PRO A 97 -1.20 -3.98 13.53
C PRO A 97 -0.15 -3.61 12.49
N ILE A 98 -0.54 -2.80 11.51
CA ILE A 98 0.34 -2.28 10.47
C ILE A 98 0.25 -0.77 10.42
N ASP A 99 1.39 -0.12 10.64
CA ASP A 99 1.54 1.32 10.42
C ASP A 99 2.44 1.55 9.20
N VAL A 100 1.87 1.97 8.08
CA VAL A 100 2.60 2.15 6.82
C VAL A 100 2.12 3.39 6.08
N LYS A 101 3.06 4.12 5.47
CA LYS A 101 2.74 5.21 4.54
C LYS A 101 2.63 4.65 3.13
N VAL A 102 1.53 4.91 2.42
CA VAL A 102 1.30 4.34 1.09
C VAL A 102 1.57 5.39 0.01
N ILE A 103 2.38 5.06 -0.98
CA ILE A 103 2.59 5.89 -2.18
C ILE A 103 2.15 5.07 -3.37
N ALA A 104 1.19 5.55 -4.16
CA ALA A 104 0.67 4.79 -5.28
C ALA A 104 0.91 5.52 -6.61
N THR A 105 1.12 4.75 -7.66
CA THR A 105 1.12 5.28 -9.03
C THR A 105 0.01 4.62 -9.81
N THR A 106 -0.57 5.38 -10.72
CA THR A 106 -1.54 4.85 -11.67
C THR A 106 -1.28 5.43 -13.06
N THR A 107 -1.56 4.64 -14.08
CA THR A 107 -1.59 5.07 -15.48
C THR A 107 -3.00 5.31 -15.99
N ALA A 108 -4.00 4.69 -15.35
CA ALA A 108 -5.41 4.92 -15.63
C ALA A 108 -5.89 6.29 -15.14
N ASP A 109 -7.06 6.70 -15.64
CA ASP A 109 -7.69 7.93 -15.20
C ASP A 109 -8.31 7.74 -13.83
N LEU A 110 -7.90 8.57 -12.86
CA LEU A 110 -8.45 8.51 -11.52
C LEU A 110 -9.97 8.72 -11.53
N ALA A 111 -10.51 9.53 -12.44
CA ALA A 111 -11.96 9.71 -12.54
C ALA A 111 -12.68 8.40 -12.92
N MET A 112 -12.06 7.57 -13.77
CA MET A 112 -12.61 6.27 -14.16
C MET A 112 -12.42 5.20 -13.09
N LEU A 113 -11.30 5.24 -12.37
CA LEU A 113 -11.00 4.26 -11.33
C LEU A 113 -11.89 4.40 -10.09
N VAL A 114 -12.37 5.62 -9.80
CA VAL A 114 -13.29 5.89 -8.67
C VAL A 114 -14.66 5.23 -8.89
N GLU A 115 -15.08 4.98 -10.14
CA GLU A 115 -16.36 4.34 -10.46
C GLU A 115 -16.28 2.81 -10.51
N GLN A 116 -15.16 2.24 -10.93
CA GLN A 116 -15.02 0.79 -11.14
C GLN A 116 -14.50 0.04 -9.93
N ILE A 117 -13.71 0.70 -9.08
CA ILE A 117 -12.91 0.05 -8.05
C ILE A 117 -12.92 0.97 -6.82
N VAL A 118 -13.11 0.39 -5.64
CA VAL A 118 -13.08 1.07 -4.34
C VAL A 118 -11.68 1.61 -4.06
N LEU A 119 -11.26 2.65 -4.77
CA LEU A 119 -10.17 3.52 -4.36
C LEU A 119 -10.70 4.35 -3.21
N VAL A 120 -10.53 3.79 -2.01
CA VAL A 120 -10.44 4.44 -0.71
C VAL A 120 -10.86 5.91 -0.77
N ALA A 121 -12.13 6.19 -0.48
CA ALA A 121 -12.72 7.54 -0.37
C ALA A 121 -12.03 8.45 0.69
N SER A 122 -10.87 8.05 1.23
CA SER A 122 -10.01 8.84 2.10
C SER A 122 -8.68 9.24 1.45
N CYS A 123 -8.29 8.67 0.29
CA CYS A 123 -7.10 9.10 -0.45
C CYS A 123 -7.25 10.53 -1.00
N ILE A 124 -8.45 10.97 -1.37
CA ILE A 124 -8.65 12.23 -2.12
C ILE A 124 -8.53 13.48 -1.24
N THR A 125 -8.84 13.41 0.06
CA THR A 125 -8.96 14.62 0.90
C THR A 125 -7.62 15.23 1.31
N ARG A 126 -6.50 14.50 1.17
CA ARG A 126 -5.14 15.01 1.41
C ARG A 126 -4.14 14.55 0.35
N CYS A 127 -4.59 14.40 -0.90
CA CYS A 127 -3.72 14.20 -2.06
C CYS A 127 -2.90 15.47 -2.32
N MET A 128 -1.60 15.45 -2.02
CA MET A 128 -0.69 16.42 -2.60
C MET A 128 -0.53 16.06 -4.08
N HIS A 129 -1.33 16.69 -4.95
CA HIS A 129 -1.22 16.57 -6.39
C HIS A 129 0.13 17.19 -6.83
N LEU A 130 1.20 16.40 -6.82
CA LEU A 130 2.38 16.75 -7.60
C LEU A 130 2.01 16.51 -9.07
N LYS A 131 1.62 17.60 -9.76
CA LYS A 131 1.47 17.64 -11.23
C LYS A 131 2.86 17.48 -11.87
N LEU A 132 3.38 16.26 -11.84
CA LEU A 132 4.40 15.81 -12.77
C LEU A 132 3.70 15.41 -14.09
N PRO A 133 4.40 15.41 -15.22
CA PRO A 133 3.83 15.02 -16.52
C PRO A 133 3.27 13.58 -16.55
N SER A 134 3.43 12.81 -15.47
CA SER A 134 2.82 11.51 -15.28
C SER A 134 2.19 11.41 -13.88
N ARG A 135 0.88 11.12 -13.86
CA ARG A 135 -0.01 11.01 -12.69
C ARG A 135 0.63 10.18 -11.56
N LEU A 136 1.02 10.83 -10.47
CA LEU A 136 1.53 10.22 -9.23
C LEU A 136 0.56 10.58 -8.10
N CYS A 137 0.12 9.60 -7.31
CA CYS A 137 -0.83 9.81 -6.22
C CYS A 137 -0.17 9.44 -4.88
N VAL A 138 0.06 10.42 -4.01
CA VAL A 138 0.64 10.18 -2.69
C VAL A 138 -0.49 10.14 -1.67
N CYS A 139 -0.82 8.96 -1.13
CA CYS A 139 -1.80 8.81 -0.05
C CYS A 139 -1.08 8.74 1.30
N GLY A 140 -0.91 9.88 1.95
CA GLY A 140 -0.48 9.88 3.34
C GLY A 140 -1.55 9.22 4.21
N VAL A 141 -1.25 8.06 4.80
CA VAL A 141 -1.97 7.62 5.99
C VAL A 141 -1.64 8.66 7.05
N ALA A 142 -2.60 9.54 7.33
CA ALA A 142 -2.50 10.43 8.48
C ALA A 142 -2.47 9.52 9.70
N ALA A 143 -1.27 9.33 10.26
CA ALA A 143 -1.12 8.71 11.56
C ALA A 143 -2.04 9.47 12.51
N PHE A 144 -3.10 8.81 12.95
CA PHE A 144 -4.00 9.31 13.98
C PHE A 144 -3.23 9.24 15.31
N ARG A 145 -2.30 10.18 15.50
CA ARG A 145 -1.73 10.51 16.79
C ARG A 145 -1.78 12.03 16.93
N ARG A 146 -2.61 12.47 17.89
CA ARG A 146 -2.51 13.76 18.61
C ARG A 146 -1.05 14.23 18.56
N TRP A 147 -0.72 15.43 18.07
CA TRP A 147 -1.03 16.76 18.61
C TRP A 147 -1.00 17.81 17.51
#